data_AF-A0A388P9B4-F1
#
_entry.id   AF-A0A388P9B4-F1
#
_cell.length_a   1.000
_cell.length_b   1.000
_cell.length_c   1.000
_cell.angle_alpha   90.00
_cell.angle_beta   90.00
_cell.angle_gamma   90.00
#
_symmetry.space_group_name_H-M   'P 1'
#
loop_
_entity.id
_entity.type
_entity.pdbx_description
1 polymer ?
#
loop_
_entity_poly.entity_id
_entity_poly.type
_entity_poly.pdbx_seq_one_letter_code
_entity_poly.pdbx_strand_id
1 'polypeptide(L)'
;MNSTLTLLAYALLTTQLIAQTLVGDGQADDSAALQKLVDAGGSVQLPKGRYRLTKTVTVDLAKLGAASISSDGTASLIMAGPGPALKIVGTHGGTAAPKSFKPETWAQRTPVVQGLEIIGAHVEADGIEATGTMQLTLSRLTIRECRHGIHLTERNRNVIVSECHLYRNRGVGLFLDRVNQHQTNVVGCHISYNLGGGIVAIGGEVRNLHIGTCDIEANHDEKGQPSANILLDSTGGSIAEVAVTGCTIQHTHKAPGAANIRILGAGTDPSLLRREGRATTREGHVTIIGNVFSDVMVNIELRQARGVTISANTFWKASSTISSWRIA
;
A
#
# COMPACT_ATOMS: atom_id res chain seq x y z
N MET A 1 -64.36 28.96 -39.06
CA MET A 1 -64.31 28.85 -37.59
C MET A 1 -63.91 27.43 -37.23
N ASN A 2 -62.79 27.33 -36.51
CA ASN A 2 -62.30 26.27 -35.62
C ASN A 2 -62.16 24.82 -36.14
N SER A 3 -60.94 24.28 -36.26
CA SER A 3 -60.08 23.65 -35.21
C SER A 3 -60.62 22.26 -34.83
N THR A 4 -59.88 21.15 -34.86
CA THR A 4 -58.52 20.89 -34.35
C THR A 4 -58.01 19.55 -34.90
N LEU A 5 -56.82 19.54 -35.52
CA LEU A 5 -56.00 18.34 -35.70
C LEU A 5 -55.27 18.05 -34.38
N THR A 6 -55.49 16.89 -33.79
CA THR A 6 -54.75 16.43 -32.61
C THR A 6 -53.43 15.81 -33.06
N LEU A 7 -52.34 16.57 -32.99
CA LEU A 7 -50.99 16.06 -33.19
C LEU A 7 -50.45 15.57 -31.83
N LEU A 8 -50.38 14.25 -31.64
CA LEU A 8 -49.66 13.63 -30.53
C LEU A 8 -48.16 13.83 -30.73
N ALA A 9 -47.58 14.82 -30.06
CA ALA A 9 -46.14 14.97 -29.95
C ALA A 9 -45.62 13.95 -28.92
N TYR A 10 -45.05 12.84 -29.42
CA TYR A 10 -44.13 12.02 -28.62
C TYR A 10 -42.86 12.84 -28.37
N ALA A 11 -42.77 13.47 -27.20
CA ALA A 11 -41.51 13.98 -26.69
C ALA A 11 -40.62 12.78 -26.32
N LEU A 12 -39.78 12.36 -27.26
CA LEU A 12 -38.59 11.58 -26.95
C LEU A 12 -37.71 12.44 -26.03
N LEU A 13 -37.77 12.21 -24.72
CA LEU A 13 -36.67 12.56 -23.84
C LEU A 13 -35.47 11.71 -24.26
N THR A 14 -34.74 12.18 -25.27
CA THR A 14 -33.34 11.81 -25.42
C THR A 14 -32.61 12.44 -24.25
N THR A 15 -32.45 11.69 -23.17
CA THR A 15 -31.33 11.93 -22.26
C THR A 15 -30.08 11.81 -23.11
N GLN A 16 -29.59 12.94 -23.62
CA GLN A 16 -28.21 13.04 -24.07
C GLN A 16 -27.38 12.69 -22.86
N LEU A 17 -26.94 11.44 -22.81
CA LEU A 17 -25.86 11.00 -21.95
C LEU A 17 -24.65 11.79 -22.44
N ILE A 18 -24.48 13.02 -21.95
CA ILE A 18 -23.26 13.79 -22.16
C ILE A 18 -22.18 12.84 -21.68
N ALA A 19 -21.31 12.43 -22.59
CA ALA A 19 -20.14 11.64 -22.22
C ALA A 19 -19.41 12.48 -21.18
N GLN A 20 -19.48 12.08 -19.91
CA GLN A 20 -18.84 12.82 -18.84
C GLN A 20 -17.34 12.72 -19.09
N THR A 21 -16.78 13.84 -19.55
CA THR A 21 -15.34 14.00 -19.75
C THR A 21 -14.73 14.36 -18.41
N LEU A 22 -13.47 13.96 -18.19
CA LEU A 22 -12.71 14.44 -17.04
C LEU A 22 -12.65 15.97 -17.09
N VAL A 23 -13.01 16.63 -15.98
CA VAL A 23 -12.98 18.08 -15.82
C VAL A 23 -11.65 18.53 -15.25
N GLY A 24 -11.17 17.89 -14.17
CA GLY A 24 -9.85 18.16 -13.61
C GLY A 24 -9.68 19.52 -12.92
N ASP A 25 -10.77 20.13 -12.46
CA ASP A 25 -10.79 21.44 -11.78
C ASP A 25 -10.70 21.35 -10.23
N GLY A 26 -10.72 20.14 -9.69
CA GLY A 26 -10.69 19.83 -8.26
C GLY A 26 -12.03 19.97 -7.56
N GLN A 27 -13.11 20.28 -8.27
CA GLN A 27 -14.45 20.55 -7.73
C GLN A 27 -15.49 19.59 -8.31
N ALA A 28 -15.55 19.45 -9.63
CA ALA A 28 -16.44 18.52 -10.30
C ALA A 28 -16.10 17.08 -9.91
N ASP A 29 -17.12 16.24 -9.75
CA ASP A 29 -16.91 14.82 -9.47
C ASP A 29 -16.54 14.08 -10.76
N ASP A 30 -15.28 13.67 -10.84
CA ASP A 30 -14.67 12.99 -11.98
C ASP A 30 -14.75 11.46 -11.86
N SER A 31 -15.32 10.91 -10.78
CA SER A 31 -15.34 9.46 -10.54
C SER A 31 -15.92 8.65 -11.71
N ALA A 32 -17.09 9.05 -12.24
CA ALA A 32 -17.74 8.32 -13.33
C ALA A 32 -16.98 8.45 -14.67
N ALA A 33 -16.42 9.63 -14.94
CA ALA A 33 -15.61 9.89 -16.13
C ALA A 33 -14.32 9.06 -16.11
N LEU A 34 -13.62 9.04 -14.97
CA LEU A 34 -12.39 8.26 -14.80
C LEU A 34 -12.66 6.76 -14.86
N GLN A 35 -13.72 6.27 -14.20
CA GLN A 35 -14.11 4.86 -14.28
C GLN A 35 -14.37 4.44 -15.72
N LYS A 36 -15.10 5.25 -16.50
CA LYS A 36 -15.38 4.96 -17.91
C LYS A 36 -14.11 4.87 -18.75
N LEU A 37 -13.10 5.73 -18.48
CA LEU A 37 -11.81 5.66 -19.18
C LEU A 37 -11.03 4.40 -18.84
N VAL A 38 -11.02 4.00 -17.55
CA VAL A 38 -10.41 2.74 -17.12
C VAL A 38 -11.08 1.55 -17.79
N ASP A 39 -12.42 1.50 -17.77
CA ASP A 39 -13.22 0.42 -18.34
C ASP A 39 -13.04 0.26 -19.86
N ALA A 40 -12.72 1.35 -20.57
CA ALA A 40 -12.64 1.35 -22.02
C ALA A 40 -11.35 0.72 -22.60
N GLY A 41 -10.24 0.70 -21.84
CA GLY A 41 -8.96 0.30 -22.43
C GLY A 41 -7.83 -0.04 -21.46
N GLY A 42 -8.04 -0.01 -20.15
CA GLY A 42 -7.06 -0.41 -19.14
C GLY A 42 -5.88 0.54 -18.94
N SER A 43 -5.43 1.27 -19.97
CA SER A 43 -4.37 2.28 -19.88
C SER A 43 -4.93 3.70 -19.94
N VAL A 44 -4.72 4.46 -18.87
CA VAL A 44 -5.16 5.86 -18.73
C VAL A 44 -3.95 6.75 -18.45
N GLN A 45 -3.63 7.64 -19.38
CA GLN A 45 -2.69 8.74 -19.15
C GLN A 45 -3.49 9.98 -18.70
N LEU A 46 -3.36 10.36 -17.44
CA LEU A 46 -3.99 11.55 -16.89
C LEU A 46 -3.16 12.80 -17.24
N PRO A 47 -3.75 13.79 -17.93
CA PRO A 47 -3.10 15.07 -18.12
C PRO A 47 -3.05 15.85 -16.79
N LYS A 48 -2.36 17.00 -16.82
CA LYS A 48 -2.37 17.94 -15.70
C LYS A 48 -3.81 18.26 -15.29
N GLY A 49 -4.11 18.11 -14.01
CA GLY A 49 -5.44 18.38 -13.48
C GLY A 49 -5.60 17.90 -12.05
N ARG A 50 -6.68 18.35 -11.42
CA ARG A 50 -7.09 17.93 -10.08
C ARG A 50 -8.43 17.21 -10.22
N TYR A 51 -8.45 15.90 -10.09
CA TYR A 51 -9.63 15.09 -10.32
C TYR A 51 -10.25 14.72 -8.98
N ARG A 52 -11.40 15.31 -8.65
CA ARG A 52 -12.09 14.99 -7.40
C ARG A 52 -12.91 13.71 -7.58
N LEU A 53 -12.72 12.76 -6.69
CA LEU A 53 -13.37 11.45 -6.71
C LEU A 53 -14.28 11.32 -5.50
N THR A 54 -15.59 11.14 -5.69
CA THR A 54 -16.50 10.77 -4.58
C THR A 54 -16.66 9.26 -4.43
N LYS A 55 -16.20 8.49 -5.42
CA LYS A 55 -16.24 7.03 -5.47
C LYS A 55 -14.91 6.48 -5.93
N THR A 56 -14.56 5.31 -5.40
CA THR A 56 -13.41 4.51 -5.83
C THR A 56 -13.46 4.23 -7.32
N VAL A 57 -12.32 4.41 -7.99
CA VAL A 57 -12.10 3.92 -9.36
C VAL A 57 -11.50 2.52 -9.29
N THR A 58 -12.18 1.55 -9.88
CA THR A 58 -11.77 0.15 -9.87
C THR A 58 -11.11 -0.24 -11.17
N VAL A 59 -9.90 -0.79 -11.09
CA VAL A 59 -9.17 -1.44 -12.19
C VAL A 59 -9.39 -2.95 -12.08
N ASP A 60 -10.39 -3.45 -12.80
CA ASP A 60 -10.75 -4.89 -12.83
C ASP A 60 -9.91 -5.61 -13.90
N LEU A 61 -8.79 -6.21 -13.49
CA LEU A 61 -7.86 -6.85 -14.40
C LEU A 61 -8.47 -8.10 -15.06
N ALA A 62 -9.49 -8.74 -14.47
CA ALA A 62 -10.16 -9.86 -15.11
C ALA A 62 -10.85 -9.44 -16.42
N LYS A 63 -11.36 -8.20 -16.47
CA LYS A 63 -11.96 -7.61 -17.66
C LYS A 63 -10.93 -6.95 -18.57
N LEU A 64 -9.95 -6.27 -17.99
CA LEU A 64 -9.03 -5.38 -18.70
C LEU A 64 -7.78 -6.09 -19.23
N GLY A 65 -7.38 -7.20 -18.60
CA GLY A 65 -6.02 -7.70 -18.74
C GLY A 65 -5.02 -6.73 -18.10
N ALA A 66 -3.87 -6.52 -18.74
CA ALA A 66 -2.85 -5.59 -18.27
C ALA A 66 -3.36 -4.14 -18.37
N ALA A 67 -3.18 -3.38 -17.29
CA ALA A 67 -3.74 -2.04 -17.13
C ALA A 67 -2.72 -1.08 -16.50
N SER A 68 -2.82 0.21 -16.82
CA SER A 68 -1.98 1.23 -16.21
C SER A 68 -2.71 2.56 -16.00
N ILE A 69 -2.43 3.25 -14.90
CA ILE A 69 -2.82 4.65 -14.71
C ILE A 69 -1.55 5.46 -14.53
N SER A 70 -1.33 6.46 -15.37
CA SER A 70 -0.08 7.21 -15.39
C SER A 70 -0.27 8.71 -15.55
N SER A 71 0.64 9.49 -14.97
CA SER A 71 0.82 10.92 -15.24
C SER A 71 2.33 11.26 -15.22
N ASP A 72 2.67 12.50 -15.52
CA ASP A 72 4.03 13.05 -15.55
C ASP A 72 4.38 13.86 -14.28
N GLY A 73 3.67 13.61 -13.19
CA GLY A 73 3.76 14.32 -11.92
C GLY A 73 2.77 15.47 -11.77
N THR A 74 1.89 15.70 -12.76
CA THR A 74 1.02 16.89 -12.81
C THR A 74 -0.45 16.62 -12.49
N ALA A 75 -0.88 15.36 -12.43
CA ALA A 75 -2.22 14.97 -12.04
C ALA A 75 -2.34 14.71 -10.53
N SER A 76 -3.41 15.20 -9.92
CA SER A 76 -3.81 14.87 -8.55
C SER A 76 -5.18 14.20 -8.54
N LEU A 77 -5.30 13.05 -7.88
CA LEU A 77 -6.58 12.43 -7.52
C LEU A 77 -6.95 12.86 -6.09
N ILE A 78 -8.13 13.46 -5.90
CA ILE A 78 -8.60 13.91 -4.59
C ILE A 78 -9.74 12.98 -4.16
N MET A 79 -9.44 12.02 -3.28
CA MET A 79 -10.44 11.08 -2.80
C MET A 79 -11.30 11.71 -1.70
N ALA A 80 -12.46 12.22 -2.10
CA ALA A 80 -13.44 12.92 -1.28
C ALA A 80 -14.58 12.02 -0.75
N GLY A 81 -14.51 10.71 -1.01
CA GLY A 81 -15.41 9.70 -0.46
C GLY A 81 -14.68 8.65 0.38
N PRO A 82 -15.42 7.72 1.01
CA PRO A 82 -14.83 6.59 1.73
C PRO A 82 -14.18 5.58 0.77
N GLY A 83 -13.16 4.87 1.26
CA GLY A 83 -12.46 3.83 0.51
C GLY A 83 -11.27 4.37 -0.31
N PRO A 84 -10.61 3.49 -1.09
CA PRO A 84 -9.44 3.88 -1.85
C PRO A 84 -9.79 4.76 -3.06
N ALA A 85 -8.88 5.66 -3.44
CA ALA A 85 -8.97 6.38 -4.71
C ALA A 85 -8.94 5.41 -5.88
N LEU A 86 -7.99 4.48 -5.85
CA LEU A 86 -7.79 3.43 -6.85
C LEU A 86 -7.84 2.06 -6.19
N LYS A 87 -8.70 1.16 -6.70
CA LYS A 87 -8.74 -0.24 -6.28
C LYS A 87 -8.35 -1.14 -7.44
N ILE A 88 -7.26 -1.90 -7.28
CA ILE A 88 -6.71 -2.77 -8.31
C ILE A 88 -7.05 -4.21 -7.96
N VAL A 89 -7.80 -4.89 -8.83
CA VAL A 89 -8.34 -6.23 -8.56
C VAL A 89 -7.86 -7.19 -9.64
N GLY A 90 -6.97 -8.11 -9.28
CA GLY A 90 -6.56 -9.22 -10.12
C GLY A 90 -7.16 -10.56 -9.68
N THR A 91 -6.83 -11.62 -10.41
CA THR A 91 -7.36 -12.97 -10.15
C THR A 91 -6.28 -13.96 -9.71
N HIS A 92 -5.09 -13.48 -9.34
CA HIS A 92 -4.01 -14.36 -8.90
C HIS A 92 -4.34 -15.01 -7.56
N GLY A 93 -4.53 -16.33 -7.56
CA GLY A 93 -4.72 -17.17 -6.37
C GLY A 93 -3.64 -18.22 -6.14
N GLY A 94 -2.62 -18.27 -7.00
CA GLY A 94 -1.56 -19.28 -7.01
C GLY A 94 -0.38 -18.98 -6.08
N THR A 95 0.71 -19.72 -6.26
CA THR A 95 1.98 -19.51 -5.52
C THR A 95 2.93 -18.59 -6.30
N ALA A 96 4.14 -18.36 -5.78
CA ALA A 96 5.21 -17.68 -6.52
C ALA A 96 5.84 -18.52 -7.64
N ALA A 97 5.60 -19.84 -7.67
CA ALA A 97 6.18 -20.72 -8.68
C ALA A 97 5.55 -20.44 -10.06
N PRO A 98 6.35 -20.27 -11.15
CA PRO A 98 5.84 -19.96 -12.48
C PRO A 98 4.77 -20.95 -12.98
N LYS A 99 4.93 -22.23 -12.66
CA LYS A 99 3.96 -23.30 -13.00
C LYS A 99 2.58 -23.13 -12.38
N SER A 100 2.42 -22.26 -11.38
CA SER A 100 1.14 -21.99 -10.72
C SER A 100 0.41 -20.77 -11.27
N PHE A 101 1.03 -20.02 -12.19
CA PHE A 101 0.38 -18.93 -12.89
C PHE A 101 -0.49 -19.48 -14.02
N LYS A 102 -1.76 -19.08 -14.01
CA LYS A 102 -2.69 -19.44 -15.08
C LYS A 102 -2.53 -18.47 -16.26
N PRO A 103 -2.90 -18.86 -17.49
CA PRO A 103 -2.84 -17.98 -18.66
C PRO A 103 -3.54 -16.63 -18.44
N GLU A 104 -4.68 -16.62 -17.76
CA GLU A 104 -5.42 -15.41 -17.42
C GLU A 104 -4.64 -14.50 -16.46
N THR A 105 -3.85 -15.05 -15.53
CA THR A 105 -2.98 -14.24 -14.66
C THR A 105 -1.88 -13.57 -15.46
N TRP A 106 -1.32 -14.24 -16.47
CA TRP A 106 -0.33 -13.64 -17.37
C TRP A 106 -0.91 -12.53 -18.24
N ALA A 107 -2.17 -12.65 -18.66
CA ALA A 107 -2.86 -11.58 -19.36
C ALA A 107 -2.99 -10.30 -18.50
N GLN A 108 -3.07 -10.47 -17.17
CA GLN A 108 -3.21 -9.40 -16.16
C GLN A 108 -1.88 -8.85 -15.63
N ARG A 109 -0.75 -9.39 -16.12
CA ARG A 109 0.57 -9.11 -15.54
C ARG A 109 0.84 -7.60 -15.49
N THR A 110 1.56 -7.21 -14.46
CA THR A 110 2.16 -5.89 -14.32
C THR A 110 1.14 -4.75 -14.42
N PRO A 111 0.09 -4.73 -13.58
CA PRO A 111 -0.69 -3.52 -13.43
C PRO A 111 0.22 -2.40 -12.89
N VAL A 112 0.09 -1.19 -13.45
CA VAL A 112 0.95 -0.04 -13.10
C VAL A 112 0.12 1.13 -12.62
N VAL A 113 0.54 1.78 -11.54
CA VAL A 113 0.12 3.15 -11.23
C VAL A 113 1.35 4.01 -11.03
N GLN A 114 1.46 5.12 -11.77
CA GLN A 114 2.67 5.93 -11.72
C GLN A 114 2.50 7.43 -11.91
N GLY A 115 3.44 8.19 -11.33
CA GLY A 115 3.67 9.59 -11.67
C GLY A 115 2.51 10.54 -11.33
N LEU A 116 1.72 10.25 -10.30
CA LEU A 116 0.57 11.06 -9.90
C LEU A 116 0.51 11.27 -8.39
N GLU A 117 -0.26 12.28 -7.98
CA GLU A 117 -0.59 12.53 -6.58
C GLU A 117 -1.95 11.92 -6.22
N ILE A 118 -2.09 11.38 -5.01
CA ILE A 118 -3.37 11.03 -4.40
C ILE A 118 -3.48 11.75 -3.05
N ILE A 119 -4.59 12.46 -2.83
CA ILE A 119 -4.89 13.21 -1.62
C ILE A 119 -6.16 12.65 -0.98
N GLY A 120 -6.11 12.25 0.28
CA GLY A 120 -7.30 11.86 1.03
C GLY A 120 -8.07 13.07 1.60
N ALA A 121 -9.20 13.42 0.98
CA ALA A 121 -10.10 14.50 1.43
C ALA A 121 -11.28 13.99 2.27
N HIS A 122 -11.35 12.69 2.55
CA HIS A 122 -12.32 12.06 3.44
C HIS A 122 -11.59 11.27 4.54
N VAL A 123 -12.17 11.18 5.75
CA VAL A 123 -11.50 10.53 6.89
C VAL A 123 -11.17 9.05 6.61
N GLU A 124 -12.04 8.37 5.87
CA GLU A 124 -11.88 6.98 5.41
C GLU A 124 -11.27 6.83 4.01
N ALA A 125 -10.75 7.92 3.41
CA ALA A 125 -10.11 7.83 2.09
C ALA A 125 -8.76 7.13 2.19
N ASP A 126 -8.57 6.06 1.42
CA ASP A 126 -7.27 5.42 1.21
C ASP A 126 -6.69 5.85 -0.14
N GLY A 127 -5.38 5.69 -0.33
CA GLY A 127 -4.73 5.99 -1.60
C GLY A 127 -5.00 4.91 -2.64
N ILE A 128 -4.28 3.79 -2.52
CA ILE A 128 -4.39 2.63 -3.41
C ILE A 128 -4.67 1.38 -2.57
N GLU A 129 -5.70 0.62 -2.95
CA GLU A 129 -5.93 -0.74 -2.46
C GLU A 129 -5.62 -1.74 -3.58
N ALA A 130 -4.93 -2.85 -3.28
CA ALA A 130 -4.70 -3.90 -4.27
C ALA A 130 -4.88 -5.31 -3.70
N THR A 131 -5.57 -6.14 -4.49
CA THR A 131 -5.78 -7.57 -4.22
C THR A 131 -5.71 -8.40 -5.50
N GLY A 132 -5.30 -9.66 -5.37
CA GLY A 132 -5.20 -10.64 -6.44
C GLY A 132 -4.21 -10.28 -7.55
N THR A 133 -3.30 -9.32 -7.35
CA THR A 133 -2.44 -8.84 -8.44
C THR A 133 -1.19 -9.70 -8.63
N MET A 134 -0.67 -9.72 -9.86
CA MET A 134 0.64 -10.28 -10.21
C MET A 134 1.50 -9.19 -10.83
N GLN A 135 2.70 -8.98 -10.27
CA GLN A 135 3.69 -8.00 -10.70
C GLN A 135 3.24 -6.53 -10.58
N LEU A 136 2.35 -6.21 -9.64
CA LEU A 136 1.92 -4.83 -9.38
C LEU A 136 3.11 -3.90 -9.19
N THR A 137 3.13 -2.80 -9.95
CA THR A 137 4.20 -1.79 -9.87
C THR A 137 3.59 -0.42 -9.58
N LEU A 138 3.97 0.16 -8.45
CA LEU A 138 3.56 1.47 -7.98
C LEU A 138 4.78 2.38 -7.95
N SER A 139 4.86 3.41 -8.79
CA SER A 139 6.08 4.21 -8.91
C SER A 139 5.90 5.71 -9.07
N ARG A 140 6.81 6.52 -8.53
CA ARG A 140 6.76 7.99 -8.65
C ARG A 140 5.43 8.59 -8.16
N LEU A 141 4.86 8.02 -7.11
CA LEU A 141 3.59 8.48 -6.55
C LEU A 141 3.84 9.43 -5.39
N THR A 142 2.94 10.41 -5.20
CA THR A 142 2.81 11.11 -3.91
C THR A 142 1.45 10.77 -3.33
N ILE A 143 1.40 10.10 -2.18
CA ILE A 143 0.15 9.73 -1.52
C ILE A 143 0.17 10.31 -0.12
N ARG A 144 -0.76 11.25 0.12
CA ARG A 144 -0.81 12.00 1.38
C ARG A 144 -2.22 12.23 1.89
N GLU A 145 -2.29 12.47 3.20
CA GLU A 145 -3.55 12.75 3.88
C GLU A 145 -4.59 11.64 3.67
N CYS A 146 -4.19 10.42 3.33
CA CYS A 146 -5.07 9.25 3.30
C CYS A 146 -5.13 8.63 4.71
N ARG A 147 -6.11 7.76 4.96
CA ARG A 147 -6.08 6.84 6.09
C ARG A 147 -4.94 5.84 5.88
N HIS A 148 -4.91 5.10 4.79
CA HIS A 148 -3.73 4.34 4.36
C HIS A 148 -3.23 4.82 3.01
N GLY A 149 -1.91 4.92 2.84
CA GLY A 149 -1.31 5.31 1.56
C GLY A 149 -1.49 4.20 0.51
N ILE A 150 -0.83 3.07 0.74
CA ILE A 150 -0.97 1.85 -0.07
C ILE A 150 -1.42 0.72 0.86
N HIS A 151 -2.55 0.08 0.55
CA HIS A 151 -3.13 -1.02 1.31
C HIS A 151 -3.17 -2.29 0.45
N LEU A 152 -2.31 -3.24 0.79
CA LEU A 152 -2.28 -4.55 0.16
C LEU A 152 -3.10 -5.52 1.02
N THR A 153 -4.04 -6.20 0.38
CA THR A 153 -4.94 -7.16 1.04
C THR A 153 -4.85 -8.53 0.37
N GLU A 154 -5.22 -9.57 1.11
CA GLU A 154 -5.31 -10.96 0.65
C GLU A 154 -4.04 -11.48 -0.04
N ARG A 155 -3.91 -11.35 -1.36
CA ARG A 155 -2.77 -11.86 -2.13
C ARG A 155 -2.36 -10.89 -3.20
N ASN A 156 -1.07 -10.58 -3.25
CA ASN A 156 -0.41 -9.97 -4.38
C ASN A 156 0.91 -10.74 -4.57
N ARG A 157 1.52 -10.69 -5.75
CA ARG A 157 2.79 -11.36 -6.01
C ARG A 157 3.72 -10.44 -6.76
N ASN A 158 5.00 -10.47 -6.41
CA ASN A 158 6.04 -9.70 -7.10
C ASN A 158 5.76 -8.19 -7.10
N VAL A 159 5.33 -7.65 -5.96
CA VAL A 159 4.96 -6.24 -5.84
C VAL A 159 6.22 -5.37 -5.84
N ILE A 160 6.18 -4.27 -6.58
CA ILE A 160 7.22 -3.24 -6.58
C ILE A 160 6.57 -1.91 -6.17
N VAL A 161 7.11 -1.29 -5.12
CA VAL A 161 6.83 0.09 -4.73
C VAL A 161 8.14 0.87 -4.83
N SER A 162 8.24 1.84 -5.73
CA SER A 162 9.51 2.55 -5.95
C SER A 162 9.36 4.04 -6.20
N GLU A 163 10.32 4.85 -5.75
CA GLU A 163 10.30 6.31 -6.01
C GLU A 163 9.02 7.02 -5.49
N CYS A 164 8.34 6.43 -4.50
CA CYS A 164 7.09 6.96 -3.94
C CYS A 164 7.33 7.82 -2.68
N HIS A 165 6.51 8.86 -2.53
CA HIS A 165 6.34 9.65 -1.31
C HIS A 165 5.04 9.23 -0.63
N LEU A 166 5.12 8.48 0.48
CA LEU A 166 3.98 8.09 1.30
C LEU A 166 4.00 8.95 2.56
N TYR A 167 3.27 10.05 2.54
CA TYR A 167 3.58 11.20 3.39
C TYR A 167 2.36 11.71 4.17
N ARG A 168 2.48 11.91 5.48
CA ARG A 168 1.43 12.53 6.31
C ARG A 168 0.06 11.85 6.19
N ASN A 169 0.04 10.52 6.19
CA ASN A 169 -1.21 9.76 6.23
C ASN A 169 -1.69 9.59 7.69
N ARG A 170 -3.01 9.56 7.89
CA ARG A 170 -3.67 9.38 9.20
C ARG A 170 -3.47 7.97 9.78
N GLY A 171 -3.09 7.02 8.94
CA GLY A 171 -2.76 5.65 9.31
C GLY A 171 -1.42 5.27 8.69
N VAL A 172 -1.37 4.14 7.99
CA VAL A 172 -0.11 3.53 7.53
C VAL A 172 0.32 4.04 6.16
N GLY A 173 1.62 4.24 5.94
CA GLY A 173 2.19 4.51 4.62
C GLY A 173 2.00 3.36 3.65
N LEU A 174 2.68 2.22 3.88
CA LEU A 174 2.50 0.96 3.15
C LEU A 174 2.03 -0.14 4.11
N PHE A 175 0.80 -0.63 3.90
CA PHE A 175 0.15 -1.61 4.77
C PHE A 175 -0.02 -2.96 4.09
N LEU A 176 0.64 -3.98 4.63
CA LEU A 176 0.47 -5.38 4.27
C LEU A 176 -0.45 -6.03 5.31
N ASP A 177 -1.77 -6.00 5.06
CA ASP A 177 -2.79 -6.46 6.00
C ASP A 177 -3.17 -7.93 5.75
N ARG A 178 -2.66 -8.83 6.61
CA ARG A 178 -2.97 -10.27 6.61
C ARG A 178 -2.84 -10.91 5.24
N VAL A 179 -1.84 -10.45 4.52
CA VAL A 179 -1.60 -10.85 3.14
C VAL A 179 -0.80 -12.15 3.07
N ASN A 180 -1.07 -12.97 2.08
CA ASN A 180 -0.16 -14.00 1.60
C ASN A 180 0.69 -13.37 0.48
N GLN A 181 1.86 -12.83 0.80
CA GLN A 181 2.77 -12.14 -0.13
C GLN A 181 4.10 -12.85 -0.18
N HIS A 182 4.54 -13.21 -1.38
CA HIS A 182 5.94 -13.53 -1.62
C HIS A 182 6.47 -12.49 -2.60
N GLN A 183 7.68 -12.00 -2.31
CA GLN A 183 8.46 -11.11 -3.16
C GLN A 183 7.83 -9.72 -3.27
N THR A 184 8.19 -8.84 -2.35
CA THR A 184 7.81 -7.43 -2.36
C THR A 184 9.05 -6.57 -2.23
N ASN A 185 9.23 -5.62 -3.15
CA ASN A 185 10.35 -4.69 -3.12
C ASN A 185 9.83 -3.27 -2.87
N VAL A 186 10.42 -2.60 -1.88
CA VAL A 186 10.18 -1.19 -1.54
C VAL A 186 11.51 -0.46 -1.67
N VAL A 187 11.65 0.39 -2.69
CA VAL A 187 12.98 0.91 -3.09
C VAL A 187 12.94 2.40 -3.41
N GLY A 188 13.86 3.18 -2.83
CA GLY A 188 13.98 4.61 -3.17
C GLY A 188 12.76 5.44 -2.77
N CYS A 189 12.03 5.02 -1.73
CA CYS A 189 10.83 5.71 -1.26
C CYS A 189 11.15 6.68 -0.13
N HIS A 190 10.34 7.72 0.00
CA HIS A 190 10.25 8.59 1.18
C HIS A 190 8.94 8.29 1.91
N ILE A 191 9.00 7.71 3.10
CA ILE A 191 7.82 7.21 3.84
C ILE A 191 7.81 7.85 5.21
N SER A 192 7.03 8.93 5.38
CA SER A 192 7.19 9.79 6.55
C SER A 192 5.89 10.37 7.08
N TYR A 193 5.87 10.66 8.38
CA TYR A 193 4.74 11.29 9.08
C TYR A 193 3.42 10.50 8.98
N ASN A 194 3.49 9.18 8.79
CA ASN A 194 2.32 8.30 8.77
C ASN A 194 1.98 7.86 10.19
N LEU A 195 0.84 8.33 10.72
CA LEU A 195 0.50 8.21 12.14
C LEU A 195 0.31 6.75 12.61
N GLY A 196 -0.05 5.84 11.71
CA GLY A 196 -0.22 4.40 11.98
C GLY A 196 1.03 3.55 11.76
N GLY A 197 2.15 4.13 11.29
CA GLY A 197 3.37 3.40 10.92
C GLY A 197 3.79 3.61 9.47
N GLY A 198 5.09 3.40 9.19
CA GLY A 198 5.67 3.66 7.87
C GLY A 198 5.38 2.49 6.92
N ILE A 199 6.12 1.41 7.09
CA ILE A 199 5.87 0.12 6.44
C ILE A 199 5.40 -0.86 7.52
N VAL A 200 4.18 -1.35 7.40
CA VAL A 200 3.56 -2.21 8.42
C VAL A 200 3.07 -3.50 7.76
N ALA A 201 3.54 -4.64 8.27
CA ALA A 201 3.04 -5.96 7.93
C ALA A 201 2.46 -6.62 9.18
N ILE A 202 1.20 -7.05 9.09
CA ILE A 202 0.48 -7.69 10.21
C ILE A 202 -0.10 -9.02 9.76
N GLY A 203 0.23 -10.09 10.48
CA GLY A 203 -0.29 -11.44 10.25
C GLY A 203 -0.02 -11.97 8.83
N GLY A 204 -0.88 -12.88 8.38
CA GLY A 204 -0.77 -13.45 7.03
C GLY A 204 0.47 -14.33 6.83
N GLU A 205 0.94 -14.44 5.59
CA GLU A 205 2.15 -15.16 5.21
C GLU A 205 3.01 -14.27 4.31
N VAL A 206 3.94 -13.51 4.91
CA VAL A 206 4.82 -12.58 4.18
C VAL A 206 6.22 -13.18 4.05
N ARG A 207 6.74 -13.25 2.82
CA ARG A 207 8.08 -13.74 2.48
C ARG A 207 8.76 -12.80 1.50
N ASN A 208 10.08 -12.67 1.60
CA ASN A 208 10.92 -11.93 0.65
C ASN A 208 10.50 -10.46 0.54
N LEU A 209 10.36 -9.78 1.67
CA LEU A 209 10.15 -8.34 1.73
C LEU A 209 11.50 -7.62 1.74
N HIS A 210 11.82 -6.90 0.67
CA HIS A 210 13.05 -6.12 0.56
C HIS A 210 12.72 -4.63 0.67
N ILE A 211 13.32 -3.98 1.66
CA ILE A 211 13.21 -2.54 1.91
C ILE A 211 14.61 -1.97 1.74
N GLY A 212 14.80 -1.12 0.72
CA GLY A 212 16.11 -0.68 0.27
C GLY A 212 16.18 0.80 -0.07
N THR A 213 17.24 1.49 0.34
CA THR A 213 17.55 2.85 -0.12
C THR A 213 16.41 3.85 0.13
N CYS A 214 15.67 3.68 1.23
CA CYS A 214 14.54 4.52 1.59
C CYS A 214 14.89 5.52 2.69
N ASP A 215 14.13 6.62 2.73
CA ASP A 215 14.06 7.52 3.87
C ASP A 215 12.73 7.28 4.60
N ILE A 216 12.79 6.86 5.86
CA ILE A 216 11.63 6.41 6.61
C ILE A 216 11.62 7.10 7.97
N GLU A 217 10.75 8.10 8.16
CA GLU A 217 10.82 8.91 9.36
C GLU A 217 9.50 9.36 9.99
N ALA A 218 9.52 9.52 11.32
CA ALA A 218 8.43 10.10 12.10
C ALA A 218 7.06 9.42 11.87
N ASN A 219 7.04 8.10 11.64
CA ASN A 219 5.80 7.36 11.40
C ASN A 219 5.12 6.88 12.70
N HIS A 220 4.91 7.82 13.61
CA HIS A 220 4.31 7.58 14.93
C HIS A 220 3.34 8.70 15.29
N ASP A 221 2.25 8.34 15.95
CA ASP A 221 1.34 9.29 16.56
C ASP A 221 1.72 9.51 18.03
N GLU A 222 1.99 10.77 18.41
CA GLU A 222 2.27 11.15 19.81
C GLU A 222 1.12 10.83 20.76
N LYS A 223 -0.10 10.70 20.24
CA LYS A 223 -1.32 10.39 20.99
C LYS A 223 -1.90 9.01 20.65
N GLY A 224 -1.25 8.27 19.77
CA GLY A 224 -1.75 6.99 19.25
C GLY A 224 -1.17 5.78 19.97
N GLN A 225 -1.51 4.61 19.42
CA GLN A 225 -0.92 3.35 19.87
C GLN A 225 0.55 3.27 19.42
N PRO A 226 1.40 2.52 20.15
CA PRO A 226 2.78 2.31 19.74
C PRO A 226 2.90 1.75 18.32
N SER A 227 3.57 2.50 17.44
CA SER A 227 3.86 2.11 16.06
C SER A 227 5.38 2.02 15.83
N ALA A 228 5.78 1.77 14.58
CA ALA A 228 7.17 1.82 14.17
C ALA A 228 7.32 2.38 12.75
N ASN A 229 8.51 2.88 12.43
CA ASN A 229 8.89 3.21 11.05
C ASN A 229 8.79 1.95 10.16
N ILE A 230 9.23 0.80 10.68
CA ILE A 230 8.97 -0.53 10.11
C ILE A 230 8.42 -1.44 11.20
N LEU A 231 7.19 -1.93 11.04
CA LEU A 231 6.54 -2.88 11.94
C LEU A 231 6.32 -4.22 11.22
N LEU A 232 6.92 -5.28 11.77
CA LEU A 232 6.71 -6.66 11.34
C LEU A 232 6.03 -7.40 12.49
N ASP A 233 4.71 -7.50 12.43
CA ASP A 233 3.90 -8.18 13.44
C ASP A 233 3.38 -9.52 12.90
N SER A 234 3.98 -10.59 13.39
CA SER A 234 3.63 -11.96 13.04
C SER A 234 2.35 -12.44 13.73
N THR A 235 1.73 -11.66 14.63
CA THR A 235 0.51 -12.08 15.34
C THR A 235 -0.58 -12.52 14.36
N GLY A 236 -1.09 -13.74 14.54
CA GLY A 236 -2.08 -14.32 13.62
C GLY A 236 -1.51 -14.84 12.29
N GLY A 237 -0.20 -14.90 12.11
CA GLY A 237 0.44 -15.38 10.88
C GLY A 237 1.92 -15.72 11.00
N SER A 238 2.66 -15.51 9.92
CA SER A 238 4.11 -15.66 9.83
C SER A 238 4.67 -14.68 8.82
N ILE A 239 5.53 -13.78 9.28
CA ILE A 239 6.45 -13.03 8.43
C ILE A 239 7.78 -13.82 8.43
N ALA A 240 8.61 -13.67 7.40
CA ALA A 240 10.00 -14.14 7.37
C ALA A 240 10.72 -13.57 6.14
N GLU A 241 12.03 -13.76 6.05
CA GLU A 241 12.82 -13.46 4.85
C GLU A 241 12.72 -11.99 4.45
N VAL A 242 13.10 -11.11 5.39
CA VAL A 242 13.01 -9.65 5.22
C VAL A 242 14.43 -9.08 5.14
N ALA A 243 14.67 -8.16 4.21
CA ALA A 243 15.90 -7.38 4.18
C ALA A 243 15.59 -5.89 4.33
N VAL A 244 16.29 -5.22 5.23
CA VAL A 244 16.26 -3.77 5.43
C VAL A 244 17.68 -3.25 5.24
N THR A 245 17.92 -2.55 4.13
CA THR A 245 19.28 -2.19 3.72
C THR A 245 19.40 -0.75 3.20
N GLY A 246 20.48 -0.07 3.59
CA GLY A 246 20.82 1.25 3.04
C GLY A 246 19.78 2.35 3.28
N CYS A 247 18.98 2.25 4.34
CA CYS A 247 17.93 3.22 4.67
C CYS A 247 18.38 4.20 5.75
N THR A 248 17.77 5.39 5.74
CA THR A 248 17.68 6.25 6.93
C THR A 248 16.36 5.96 7.62
N ILE A 249 16.40 5.62 8.91
CA ILE A 249 15.22 5.23 9.68
C ILE A 249 15.24 5.98 10.99
N GLN A 250 14.39 6.99 11.16
CA GLN A 250 14.55 7.93 12.25
C GLN A 250 13.26 8.58 12.74
N HIS A 251 13.28 9.18 13.92
CA HIS A 251 12.20 10.02 14.47
C HIS A 251 10.87 9.24 14.69
N THR A 252 10.03 9.54 15.68
CA THR A 252 10.10 10.55 16.77
C THR A 252 10.21 9.87 18.14
N HIS A 253 11.05 10.40 19.05
CA HIS A 253 11.20 9.84 20.41
C HIS A 253 10.05 10.24 21.36
N LYS A 254 9.17 11.15 20.94
CA LYS A 254 8.06 11.67 21.77
C LYS A 254 6.86 10.74 21.80
N ALA A 255 6.68 9.92 20.76
CA ALA A 255 5.55 9.03 20.67
C ALA A 255 5.74 7.80 21.58
N PRO A 256 4.74 7.43 22.41
CA PRO A 256 4.85 6.31 23.33
C PRO A 256 5.17 5.00 22.60
N GLY A 257 6.24 4.33 23.03
CA GLY A 257 6.70 3.10 22.42
C GLY A 257 7.11 3.26 20.96
N ALA A 258 7.57 4.43 20.51
CA ALA A 258 8.09 4.60 19.16
C ALA A 258 9.32 3.73 18.92
N ALA A 259 9.30 2.95 17.84
CA ALA A 259 10.46 2.20 17.39
C ALA A 259 10.84 2.50 15.94
N ASN A 260 12.13 2.35 15.61
CA ASN A 260 12.54 2.38 14.20
C ASN A 260 12.15 1.08 13.52
N ILE A 261 12.64 -0.06 14.02
CA ILE A 261 12.21 -1.38 13.57
C ILE A 261 11.65 -2.15 14.76
N ARG A 262 10.41 -2.62 14.62
CA ARG A 262 9.76 -3.50 15.59
C ARG A 262 9.42 -4.83 14.95
N ILE A 263 9.91 -5.91 15.54
CA ILE A 263 9.66 -7.28 15.11
C ILE A 263 8.97 -8.03 16.25
N LEU A 264 7.71 -8.40 16.01
CA LEU A 264 6.88 -9.14 16.96
C LEU A 264 6.61 -10.52 16.39
N GLY A 265 7.19 -11.56 17.00
CA GLY A 265 6.87 -12.95 16.71
C GLY A 265 5.64 -13.44 17.46
N ALA A 266 5.62 -14.72 17.83
CA ALA A 266 4.49 -15.38 18.47
C ALA A 266 3.25 -15.60 17.57
N GLY A 267 3.44 -15.59 16.26
CA GLY A 267 2.38 -15.82 15.29
C GLY A 267 1.82 -17.24 15.31
N THR A 268 0.62 -17.41 14.80
CA THR A 268 -0.03 -18.73 14.70
C THR A 268 0.05 -19.24 13.27
N ASP A 269 0.68 -20.39 13.05
CA ASP A 269 0.67 -21.11 11.77
C ASP A 269 0.25 -22.57 12.04
N PRO A 270 -0.90 -23.05 11.53
CA PRO A 270 -1.39 -24.41 11.75
C PRO A 270 -0.42 -25.52 11.32
N SER A 271 0.54 -25.21 10.44
CA SER A 271 1.58 -26.15 10.02
C SER A 271 2.76 -26.24 10.99
N LEU A 272 2.96 -25.25 11.87
CA LEU A 272 4.13 -25.19 12.76
C LEU A 272 4.22 -26.34 13.74
N LEU A 273 3.10 -26.73 14.35
CA LEU A 273 3.13 -27.80 15.35
C LEU A 273 3.65 -29.10 14.71
N ARG A 274 3.24 -29.38 13.47
CA ARG A 274 3.73 -30.54 12.70
C ARG A 274 5.18 -30.40 12.27
N ARG A 275 5.61 -29.21 11.83
CA ARG A 275 6.97 -28.98 11.27
C ARG A 275 8.05 -28.79 12.34
N GLU A 276 7.71 -28.15 13.44
CA GLU A 276 8.68 -27.63 14.42
C GLU A 276 8.29 -27.91 15.88
N GLY A 277 7.19 -28.62 16.16
CA GLY A 277 6.82 -29.03 17.52
C GLY A 277 6.45 -27.89 18.47
N ARG A 278 6.13 -26.70 17.93
CA ARG A 278 5.82 -25.49 18.72
C ARG A 278 4.49 -24.86 18.29
N ALA A 279 3.84 -24.20 19.24
CA ALA A 279 2.54 -23.58 19.04
C ALA A 279 2.58 -22.24 18.28
N THR A 280 3.72 -21.53 18.32
CA THR A 280 3.85 -20.19 17.73
C THR A 280 5.14 -20.01 16.91
N THR A 281 5.09 -19.10 15.92
CA THR A 281 6.25 -18.69 15.14
C THR A 281 7.27 -18.00 16.05
N ARG A 282 8.55 -18.15 15.71
CA ARG A 282 9.58 -17.18 16.08
C ARG A 282 9.90 -16.49 14.77
N GLU A 283 9.54 -15.23 14.69
CA GLU A 283 9.71 -14.39 13.50
C GLU A 283 11.20 -14.33 13.13
N GLY A 284 11.57 -14.39 11.85
CA GLY A 284 12.98 -14.60 11.54
C GLY A 284 13.42 -14.65 10.09
N HIS A 285 14.73 -14.79 9.91
CA HIS A 285 15.44 -14.56 8.64
C HIS A 285 15.33 -13.09 8.21
N VAL A 286 15.63 -12.20 9.14
CA VAL A 286 15.62 -10.75 8.91
C VAL A 286 17.05 -10.23 8.88
N THR A 287 17.43 -9.51 7.84
CA THR A 287 18.71 -8.81 7.75
C THR A 287 18.49 -7.31 7.86
N ILE A 288 19.18 -6.66 8.78
CA ILE A 288 19.16 -5.21 8.99
C ILE A 288 20.60 -4.73 8.83
N ILE A 289 20.94 -4.17 7.66
CA ILE A 289 22.34 -3.93 7.28
C ILE A 289 22.53 -2.54 6.66
N GLY A 290 23.60 -1.83 7.06
CA GLY A 290 24.01 -0.62 6.35
C GLY A 290 23.06 0.57 6.49
N ASN A 291 22.26 0.63 7.57
CA ASN A 291 21.28 1.68 7.80
C ASN A 291 21.78 2.74 8.79
N VAL A 292 21.14 3.91 8.78
CA VAL A 292 21.33 4.98 9.77
C VAL A 292 20.06 5.11 10.62
N PHE A 293 20.21 4.99 11.94
CA PHE A 293 19.11 5.00 12.90
C PHE A 293 19.19 6.19 13.87
N SER A 294 18.06 6.87 14.09
CA SER A 294 17.98 7.93 15.11
C SER A 294 16.62 8.17 15.76
N ASP A 295 16.67 8.86 16.90
CA ASP A 295 15.59 9.66 17.50
C ASP A 295 14.25 8.94 17.70
N VAL A 296 14.30 7.75 18.28
CA VAL A 296 13.10 7.01 18.72
C VAL A 296 13.33 6.49 20.14
N MET A 297 12.28 5.98 20.79
CA MET A 297 12.46 5.33 22.09
C MET A 297 13.31 4.06 21.97
N VAL A 298 13.08 3.24 20.92
CA VAL A 298 13.84 2.01 20.67
C VAL A 298 14.25 1.91 19.20
N ASN A 299 15.54 1.85 18.88
CA ASN A 299 15.93 1.67 17.47
C ASN A 299 15.46 0.31 16.93
N ILE A 300 15.83 -0.78 17.59
CA ILE A 300 15.41 -2.13 17.16
C ILE A 300 14.79 -2.87 18.34
N GLU A 301 13.51 -3.22 18.21
CA GLU A 301 12.78 -4.04 19.16
C GLU A 301 12.53 -5.43 18.59
N LEU A 302 13.00 -6.46 19.29
CA LEU A 302 12.83 -7.86 18.91
C LEU A 302 12.09 -8.62 20.00
N ARG A 303 10.89 -9.12 19.69
CA ARG A 303 10.11 -9.97 20.61
C ARG A 303 9.82 -11.30 19.94
N GLN A 304 10.24 -12.41 20.56
CA GLN A 304 10.07 -13.76 20.00
C GLN A 304 10.60 -13.91 18.56
N ALA A 305 11.77 -13.34 18.28
CA ALA A 305 12.42 -13.41 16.99
C ALA A 305 13.62 -14.40 17.01
N ARG A 306 13.94 -15.01 15.87
CA ARG A 306 15.11 -15.89 15.64
C ARG A 306 15.77 -15.54 14.31
N GLY A 307 17.08 -15.80 14.15
CA GLY A 307 17.75 -15.60 12.85
C GLY A 307 17.65 -14.15 12.34
N VAL A 308 17.88 -13.19 13.24
CA VAL A 308 17.96 -11.76 12.90
C VAL A 308 19.44 -11.37 12.87
N THR A 309 19.90 -10.87 11.72
CA THR A 309 21.27 -10.37 11.54
C THR A 309 21.25 -8.85 11.52
N ILE A 310 21.95 -8.22 12.44
CA ILE A 310 22.10 -6.76 12.54
C ILE A 310 23.57 -6.43 12.37
N SER A 311 23.96 -5.83 11.25
CA SER A 311 25.38 -5.59 10.94
C SER A 311 25.60 -4.26 10.21
N ALA A 312 26.74 -3.63 10.42
CA ALA A 312 27.16 -2.41 9.73
C ALA A 312 26.14 -1.25 9.75
N ASN A 313 25.37 -1.11 10.84
CA ASN A 313 24.44 0.01 11.02
C ASN A 313 25.05 1.11 11.90
N THR A 314 24.67 2.36 11.66
CA THR A 314 25.01 3.50 12.53
C THR A 314 23.81 3.84 13.41
N PHE A 315 24.01 3.94 14.73
CA PHE A 315 22.96 4.31 15.68
C PHE A 315 23.36 5.59 16.42
N TRP A 316 22.45 6.56 16.54
CA TRP A 316 22.66 7.75 17.35
C TRP A 316 21.32 8.28 17.92
N LYS A 317 21.34 8.93 19.09
CA LYS A 317 20.18 9.62 19.69
C LYS A 317 18.90 8.79 19.96
N ALA A 318 18.97 7.49 20.25
CA ALA A 318 17.79 6.76 20.77
C ALA A 318 17.83 6.66 22.30
N SER A 319 16.66 6.58 22.95
CA SER A 319 16.59 6.28 24.39
C SER A 319 17.10 4.87 24.70
N SER A 320 16.92 3.93 23.77
CA SER A 320 17.48 2.58 23.79
C SER A 320 17.87 2.15 22.37
N THR A 321 19.06 1.56 22.23
CA THR A 321 19.54 1.06 20.93
C THR A 321 18.88 -0.27 20.56
N ILE A 322 18.82 -1.23 21.49
CA ILE A 322 18.18 -2.53 21.28
C ILE A 322 17.49 -2.93 22.59
N SER A 323 16.20 -3.26 22.55
CA SER A 323 15.47 -3.75 23.72
C SER A 323 14.85 -5.14 23.52
N SER A 324 14.87 -5.91 24.61
CA SER A 324 14.43 -7.30 24.83
C SER A 324 15.26 -8.43 24.21
N TRP A 325 16.14 -9.00 25.04
CA TRP A 325 16.61 -10.38 24.94
C TRP A 325 15.74 -11.27 25.83
N ARG A 326 14.81 -12.02 25.25
CA ARG A 326 14.42 -13.32 25.81
C ARG A 326 14.72 -14.37 24.75
N ILE A 327 15.98 -14.81 24.75
CA ILE A 327 16.37 -16.04 24.08
C ILE A 327 15.68 -17.16 24.88
N ALA A 328 14.69 -17.78 24.26
CA ALA A 328 14.31 -19.15 24.55
C ALA A 328 14.73 -20.01 23.35
#